data_AF-A0A286T7U8-F1
#
_entry.id   AF-A0A286T7U8-F1
#
_cell.length_a   1.000
_cell.length_b   1.000
_cell.length_c   1.000
_cell.angle_alpha   90.00
_cell.angle_beta   90.00
_cell.angle_gamma   90.00
#
_symmetry.space_group_name_H-M   'P 1'
#
loop_
_entity.id
_entity.type
_entity.pdbx_description
1 polymer ?
#
loop_
_entity_poly.entity_id
_entity_poly.type
_entity_poly.pdbx_seq_one_letter_code
_entity_poly.pdbx_strand_id
1 'polypeptide(L)'
;MRSPLALFILAIGIGVVPLPTISAESDGPHIVPMAVESSTGKPGILTIDSEGFHLAARDVGLDVLLRELARNGGIEFDRPEDLKDYPVTVKADAADWASIVRAALQGFNHVDRLNRAGAIEHVVITGLNGDGTAPDSTTGLGDDGDKDARPSTVSPDLAQLPRNAVRPIRLDRAKLAAMKPGEELPLSLPSGHYALVHDNRYTHENGDFTWVGYLKEDGQAFRAVMTFGKNGAVGQISTPEAVYLIEPNNGRQWLIDIRAAGLSQAPHHGQAPVPSETAAPLGESGKPKGQGTAAEADRTSEGLTANAQLDASTPTTIDLLVLYTSRVASGKAASRINHLIALANQAFVDSRVAISLRLMKAVRVEYPEANDNGTALRDLTFARRALGKVDAWRKEYGADLVTLIRPFNHAAHEGCGTAWLNGADGSPLSSSRAFSVVNDGRSGSYYCSDYALAHELAHNMGSAHDRSNAGAGGVLPYSYGYGTPGSFGTIMSYTHPRLGLFSNPKVSLCKGAPCGLDAESPAAADNALSLNAVRSIVADFRQAVR
;
A
#
# COMPACT_ATOMS: atom_id res chain seq x y z
N MET A 1 43.06 8.86 57.24
CA MET A 1 43.59 7.72 58.03
C MET A 1 43.51 6.46 57.18
N ARG A 2 44.66 5.80 56.98
CA ARG A 2 44.95 4.39 56.63
C ARG A 2 44.21 3.69 55.45
N SER A 3 45.06 3.26 54.49
CA SER A 3 44.96 2.22 53.45
C SER A 3 44.84 0.78 54.04
N PRO A 4 44.96 -0.38 53.31
CA PRO A 4 44.88 -0.75 51.86
C PRO A 4 44.30 -2.19 51.54
N LEU A 5 44.53 -2.67 50.29
CA LEU A 5 44.59 -4.07 49.73
C LEU A 5 43.26 -4.71 49.27
N ALA A 6 43.16 -5.50 48.17
CA ALA A 6 44.07 -5.94 47.10
C ALA A 6 43.21 -6.59 45.98
N LEU A 7 43.64 -6.54 44.72
CA LEU A 7 43.08 -7.38 43.65
C LEU A 7 44.23 -8.10 42.90
N PHE A 8 44.15 -9.43 42.89
CA PHE A 8 45.10 -10.34 42.23
C PHE A 8 44.86 -10.34 40.71
N ILE A 9 45.94 -10.17 39.93
CA ILE A 9 46.00 -10.48 38.50
C ILE A 9 46.96 -11.65 38.34
N LEU A 10 46.49 -12.74 37.73
CA LEU A 10 47.29 -13.91 37.40
C LEU A 10 47.81 -13.78 35.97
N ALA A 11 49.13 -13.77 35.82
CA ALA A 11 49.83 -13.86 34.54
C ALA A 11 50.42 -15.26 34.37
N ILE A 12 50.22 -15.88 33.21
CA ILE A 12 51.07 -16.97 32.70
C ILE A 12 51.45 -16.56 31.28
N GLY A 13 52.74 -16.30 31.09
CA GLY A 13 53.34 -16.07 29.77
C GLY A 13 53.96 -17.34 29.21
N ILE A 14 54.20 -17.32 27.90
CA ILE A 14 55.26 -17.98 27.08
C ILE A 14 55.07 -17.31 25.71
N GLY A 15 55.98 -16.50 25.16
CA GLY A 15 57.30 -16.88 24.65
C GLY A 15 57.22 -16.87 23.11
N VAL A 16 57.71 -15.81 22.46
CA VAL A 16 57.74 -15.64 20.99
C VAL A 16 59.18 -15.43 20.53
N VAL A 17 59.60 -16.14 19.48
CA VAL A 17 60.59 -15.76 18.42
C VAL A 17 60.66 -16.92 17.38
N PRO A 18 60.94 -16.64 16.08
CA PRO A 18 60.24 -17.23 14.92
C PRO A 18 61.10 -18.11 13.98
N LEU A 19 60.49 -18.62 12.88
CA LEU A 19 60.99 -18.89 11.50
C LEU A 19 60.20 -20.07 10.86
N PRO A 20 60.27 -20.36 9.54
CA PRO A 20 60.18 -19.53 8.33
C PRO A 20 59.02 -19.98 7.39
N THR A 21 58.81 -19.24 6.30
CA THR A 21 57.84 -19.53 5.21
C THR A 21 58.35 -20.57 4.21
N ILE A 22 57.54 -21.57 3.85
CA ILE A 22 57.67 -22.42 2.64
C ILE A 22 56.26 -22.69 2.05
N SER A 23 56.23 -22.63 0.71
CA SER A 23 55.11 -22.81 -0.25
C SER A 23 54.46 -24.20 -0.33
N ALA A 24 53.43 -24.24 -1.18
CA ALA A 24 52.78 -25.37 -1.88
C ALA A 24 51.62 -26.01 -1.09
N GLU A 25 50.45 -26.35 -1.64
CA GLU A 25 49.97 -26.53 -3.02
C GLU A 25 48.42 -26.54 -2.93
N SER A 26 47.71 -26.10 -3.95
CA SER A 26 46.36 -26.61 -4.20
C SER A 26 46.13 -26.73 -5.70
N ASP A 27 46.22 -27.97 -6.18
CA ASP A 27 45.82 -28.40 -7.51
C ASP A 27 44.34 -28.09 -7.77
N GLY A 28 44.08 -27.36 -8.85
CA GLY A 28 42.78 -27.26 -9.52
C GLY A 28 43.01 -27.45 -11.02
N PRO A 29 42.14 -28.19 -11.74
CA PRO A 29 42.46 -28.69 -13.07
C PRO A 29 42.56 -27.57 -14.11
N HIS A 30 43.70 -27.58 -14.81
CA HIS A 30 43.97 -26.81 -16.01
C HIS A 30 42.95 -27.12 -17.11
N ILE A 31 42.19 -26.11 -17.53
CA ILE A 31 41.55 -26.09 -18.85
C ILE A 31 42.51 -25.36 -19.79
N VAL A 32 43.09 -26.13 -20.71
CA VAL A 32 43.92 -25.64 -21.81
C VAL A 32 43.03 -24.82 -22.77
N PRO A 33 43.44 -23.61 -23.20
CA PRO A 33 42.71 -22.92 -24.25
C PRO A 33 42.94 -23.65 -25.57
N MET A 34 41.89 -24.27 -26.11
CA MET A 34 41.88 -24.71 -27.50
C MET A 34 41.92 -23.48 -28.39
N ALA A 35 42.99 -23.34 -29.17
CA ALA A 35 43.06 -22.41 -30.28
C ALA A 35 41.98 -22.78 -31.31
N VAL A 36 41.04 -21.87 -31.55
CA VAL A 36 40.12 -21.95 -32.68
C VAL A 36 40.77 -21.25 -33.86
N GLU A 37 40.87 -22.00 -34.96
CA GLU A 37 41.41 -21.54 -36.24
C GLU A 37 40.69 -20.29 -36.76
N SER A 38 41.47 -19.33 -37.25
CA SER A 38 40.99 -18.12 -37.89
C SER A 38 40.31 -18.48 -39.22
N SER A 39 38.98 -18.46 -39.24
CA SER A 39 38.21 -18.39 -40.48
C SER A 39 38.19 -16.95 -40.96
N THR A 40 38.88 -16.68 -42.06
CA THR A 40 38.72 -15.46 -42.85
C THR A 40 37.34 -15.44 -43.49
N GLY A 41 36.39 -14.68 -42.93
CA GLY A 41 35.08 -14.54 -43.58
C GLY A 41 34.04 -13.77 -42.77
N LYS A 42 33.90 -12.45 -43.04
CA LYS A 42 32.99 -11.49 -42.39
C LYS A 42 33.16 -11.41 -40.85
N PRO A 43 33.24 -10.22 -40.24
CA PRO A 43 33.20 -10.14 -38.79
C PRO A 43 31.90 -10.79 -38.30
N GLY A 44 32.03 -11.86 -37.52
CA GLY A 44 30.90 -12.49 -36.83
C GLY A 44 30.25 -11.49 -35.87
N ILE A 45 28.99 -11.75 -35.51
CA ILE A 45 28.22 -10.84 -34.64
C ILE A 45 28.93 -10.64 -33.29
N LEU A 46 29.62 -11.66 -32.78
CA LEU A 46 30.44 -11.61 -31.58
C LEU A 46 31.86 -12.10 -31.89
N THR A 47 32.87 -11.34 -31.48
CA THR A 47 34.28 -11.75 -31.45
C THR A 47 34.77 -11.76 -30.01
N ILE A 48 35.58 -12.75 -29.63
CA ILE A 48 36.14 -12.89 -28.29
C ILE A 48 37.65 -13.01 -28.42
N ASP A 49 38.39 -12.12 -27.75
CA ASP A 49 39.85 -12.13 -27.74
C ASP A 49 40.41 -11.80 -26.33
N SER A 50 41.71 -11.51 -26.24
CA SER A 50 42.38 -11.21 -24.97
C SER A 50 41.95 -9.89 -24.32
N GLU A 51 41.32 -8.98 -25.08
CA GLU A 51 40.82 -7.69 -24.60
C GLU A 51 39.35 -7.75 -24.15
N GLY A 52 38.61 -8.78 -24.57
CA GLY A 52 37.27 -9.08 -24.07
C GLY A 52 36.29 -9.58 -25.14
N PHE A 53 35.04 -9.18 -24.98
CA PHE A 53 33.91 -9.49 -25.86
C PHE A 53 33.59 -8.28 -26.73
N HIS A 54 33.59 -8.48 -28.05
CA HIS A 54 33.33 -7.45 -29.05
C HIS A 54 32.06 -7.81 -29.84
N LEU A 55 30.95 -7.15 -29.53
CA LEU A 55 29.66 -7.36 -30.19
C LEU A 55 29.44 -6.29 -31.26
N ALA A 56 29.14 -6.71 -32.48
CA ALA A 56 28.78 -5.85 -33.60
C ALA A 56 27.64 -6.47 -34.42
N ALA A 57 26.41 -6.08 -34.12
CA ALA A 57 25.23 -6.43 -34.89
C ALA A 57 24.66 -5.18 -35.58
N ARG A 58 24.26 -5.32 -36.85
CA ARG A 58 23.53 -4.28 -37.57
C ARG A 58 22.37 -4.92 -38.31
N ASP A 59 21.16 -4.55 -37.93
CA ASP A 59 19.92 -5.06 -38.52
C ASP A 59 19.84 -6.60 -38.49
N VAL A 60 20.26 -7.19 -37.37
CA VAL A 60 20.27 -8.65 -37.16
C VAL A 60 19.03 -9.04 -36.37
N GLY A 61 18.25 -10.00 -36.85
CA GLY A 61 17.11 -10.52 -36.10
C GLY A 61 17.52 -11.04 -34.71
N LEU A 62 16.73 -10.70 -33.69
CA LEU A 62 17.02 -11.01 -32.28
C LEU A 62 17.40 -12.47 -32.09
N ASP A 63 16.74 -13.42 -32.74
CA ASP A 63 17.07 -14.84 -32.66
C ASP A 63 18.46 -15.22 -33.15
N VAL A 64 18.90 -14.56 -34.21
CA VAL A 64 20.25 -14.77 -34.74
C VAL A 64 21.28 -14.27 -33.72
N LEU A 65 21.02 -13.11 -33.11
CA LEU A 65 21.85 -12.56 -32.04
C LEU A 65 21.88 -13.46 -30.79
N LEU A 66 20.72 -13.89 -30.27
CA LEU A 66 20.64 -14.73 -29.08
C LEU A 66 21.30 -16.09 -29.27
N ARG A 67 21.16 -16.70 -30.46
CA ARG A 67 21.86 -17.96 -30.76
C ARG A 67 23.38 -17.79 -30.79
N GLU A 68 23.88 -16.63 -31.24
CA GLU A 68 25.31 -16.36 -31.21
C GLU A 68 25.82 -16.21 -29.77
N LEU A 69 25.08 -15.49 -28.93
CA LEU A 69 25.39 -15.35 -27.51
C LEU A 69 25.29 -16.70 -26.78
N ALA A 70 24.27 -17.50 -27.07
CA ALA A 70 24.07 -18.83 -26.47
C ALA A 70 25.22 -19.78 -26.80
N ARG A 71 25.62 -19.82 -28.08
CA ARG A 71 26.72 -20.69 -28.55
C ARG A 71 28.04 -20.40 -27.87
N ASN A 72 28.34 -19.12 -27.64
CA ASN A 72 29.64 -18.70 -27.11
C ASN A 72 29.65 -18.55 -25.58
N GLY A 73 28.49 -18.22 -24.97
CA GLY A 73 28.37 -17.91 -23.54
C GLY A 73 27.79 -19.02 -22.68
N GLY A 74 27.22 -20.09 -23.29
CA GLY A 74 26.55 -21.15 -22.53
C GLY A 74 25.29 -20.67 -21.80
N ILE A 75 24.66 -19.61 -22.31
CA ILE A 75 23.46 -18.98 -21.75
C ILE A 75 22.25 -19.45 -22.55
N GLU A 76 21.22 -19.94 -21.87
CA GLU A 76 19.93 -20.21 -22.49
C GLU A 76 19.15 -18.91 -22.69
N PHE A 77 18.39 -18.80 -23.78
CA PHE A 77 17.57 -17.62 -24.05
C PHE A 77 16.16 -18.02 -24.43
N ASP A 78 15.19 -17.54 -23.66
CA ASP A 78 13.78 -17.55 -24.02
C ASP A 78 13.38 -16.18 -24.56
N ARG A 79 12.55 -16.16 -25.59
CA ARG A 79 11.95 -14.93 -26.08
C ARG A 79 10.55 -15.20 -26.67
N PRO A 80 9.71 -14.16 -26.77
CA PRO A 80 8.44 -14.24 -27.46
C PRO A 80 8.65 -14.49 -28.97
N GLU A 81 7.75 -15.25 -29.61
CA GLU A 81 7.88 -15.60 -31.04
C GLU A 81 7.75 -14.35 -31.93
N ASP A 82 6.96 -13.36 -31.53
CA ASP A 82 6.81 -12.07 -32.21
C ASP A 82 8.08 -11.20 -32.20
N LEU A 83 9.03 -11.48 -31.30
CA LEU A 83 10.32 -10.79 -31.26
C LEU A 83 11.44 -11.53 -31.99
N LYS A 84 11.18 -12.72 -32.56
CA LYS A 84 12.19 -13.57 -33.18
C LYS A 84 13.02 -12.89 -34.26
N ASP A 85 12.35 -12.20 -35.16
CA ASP A 85 12.98 -11.51 -36.29
C ASP A 85 13.18 -10.01 -36.04
N TYR A 86 13.00 -9.55 -34.79
CA TYR A 86 13.12 -8.14 -34.46
C TYR A 86 14.55 -7.63 -34.72
N PRO A 87 14.74 -6.55 -35.49
CA PRO A 87 16.06 -6.10 -35.89
C PRO A 87 16.82 -5.46 -34.72
N VAL A 88 18.01 -5.99 -34.43
CA VAL A 88 18.91 -5.45 -33.41
C VAL A 88 20.14 -4.83 -34.08
N THR A 89 20.39 -3.58 -33.71
CA THR A 89 21.62 -2.87 -34.06
C THR A 89 22.33 -2.46 -32.78
N VAL A 90 23.48 -3.07 -32.51
CA VAL A 90 24.27 -2.85 -31.31
C VAL A 90 25.76 -2.97 -31.63
N LYS A 91 26.56 -2.07 -31.04
CA LYS A 91 28.00 -2.19 -31.00
C LYS A 91 28.47 -1.98 -29.57
N ALA A 92 29.15 -2.97 -29.00
CA ALA A 92 29.59 -2.92 -27.61
C ALA A 92 30.86 -3.75 -27.39
N ASP A 93 31.74 -3.25 -26.52
CA ASP A 93 32.93 -3.94 -26.05
C ASP A 93 32.80 -4.13 -24.53
N ALA A 94 33.05 -5.33 -24.02
CA ALA A 94 32.89 -5.65 -22.60
C ALA A 94 33.93 -6.66 -22.10
N ALA A 95 34.28 -6.59 -20.82
CA ALA A 95 35.21 -7.54 -20.20
C ALA A 95 34.52 -8.81 -19.67
N ASP A 96 33.19 -8.84 -19.61
CA ASP A 96 32.41 -9.91 -19.00
C ASP A 96 31.07 -10.17 -19.74
N TRP A 97 30.55 -11.40 -19.57
CA TRP A 97 29.31 -11.85 -20.21
C TRP A 97 28.07 -11.07 -19.76
N ALA A 98 27.99 -10.65 -18.50
CA ALA A 98 26.82 -9.90 -18.05
C ALA A 98 26.73 -8.54 -18.73
N SER A 99 27.87 -7.87 -18.90
CA SER A 99 27.96 -6.60 -19.60
C SER A 99 27.67 -6.73 -21.10
N ILE A 100 28.14 -7.78 -21.77
CA ILE A 100 27.84 -7.98 -23.20
C ILE A 100 26.37 -8.36 -23.44
N VAL A 101 25.76 -9.16 -22.55
CA VAL A 101 24.33 -9.52 -22.63
C VAL A 101 23.45 -8.31 -22.37
N ARG A 102 23.78 -7.48 -21.37
CA ARG A 102 23.05 -6.22 -21.12
C ARG A 102 23.12 -5.26 -22.30
N ALA A 103 24.28 -5.15 -22.95
CA ALA A 103 24.42 -4.32 -24.14
C ALA A 103 23.60 -4.87 -25.31
N ALA A 104 23.65 -6.19 -25.54
CA ALA A 104 22.85 -6.86 -26.58
C ALA A 104 21.34 -6.68 -26.40
N LEU A 105 20.88 -6.63 -25.14
CA LEU A 105 19.47 -6.53 -24.76
C LEU A 105 19.04 -5.13 -24.33
N GLN A 106 19.83 -4.09 -24.65
CA GLN A 106 19.54 -2.72 -24.25
C GLN A 106 18.17 -2.21 -24.75
N GLY A 107 17.57 -2.83 -25.78
CA GLY A 107 16.23 -2.51 -26.28
C GLY A 107 15.09 -3.40 -25.75
N PHE A 108 15.36 -4.27 -24.77
CA PHE A 108 14.46 -5.34 -24.36
C PHE A 108 14.32 -5.45 -22.84
N ASN A 109 13.10 -5.68 -22.37
CA ASN A 109 12.85 -6.11 -20.99
C ASN A 109 13.26 -7.59 -20.88
N HIS A 110 14.09 -7.92 -19.90
CA HIS A 110 14.54 -9.29 -19.69
C HIS A 110 14.76 -9.60 -18.20
N VAL A 111 14.75 -10.88 -17.87
CA VAL A 111 15.04 -11.41 -16.54
C VAL A 111 16.20 -12.39 -16.65
N ASP A 112 17.25 -12.15 -15.86
CA ASP A 112 18.42 -13.02 -15.77
C ASP A 112 18.25 -14.03 -14.63
N ARG A 113 18.40 -15.32 -14.94
CA ARG A 113 18.62 -16.36 -13.94
C ARG A 113 20.11 -16.64 -13.83
N LEU A 114 20.60 -16.62 -12.59
CA LEU A 114 22.00 -16.86 -12.26
C LEU A 114 22.17 -18.28 -11.75
N ASN A 115 23.26 -18.93 -12.14
CA ASN A 115 23.67 -20.20 -11.57
C ASN A 115 24.23 -20.04 -10.15
N ARG A 116 24.56 -21.17 -9.50
CA ARG A 116 25.15 -21.19 -8.15
C ARG A 116 26.48 -20.43 -8.01
N ALA A 117 27.18 -20.15 -9.10
CA ALA A 117 28.42 -19.36 -9.12
C ALA A 117 28.17 -17.86 -9.40
N GLY A 118 26.91 -17.43 -9.53
CA GLY A 118 26.54 -16.04 -9.79
C GLY A 118 26.67 -15.60 -11.25
N ALA A 119 26.93 -16.53 -12.18
CA ALA A 119 26.97 -16.26 -13.61
C ALA A 119 25.59 -16.46 -14.24
N ILE A 120 25.26 -15.67 -15.27
CA ILE A 120 24.00 -15.80 -16.01
C ILE A 120 23.96 -17.19 -16.67
N GLU A 121 22.90 -17.96 -16.41
CA GLU A 121 22.67 -19.27 -17.05
C GLU A 121 21.47 -19.24 -18.00
N HIS A 122 20.47 -18.39 -17.74
CA HIS A 122 19.28 -18.29 -18.58
C HIS A 122 18.70 -16.87 -18.56
N VAL A 123 18.43 -16.31 -19.72
CA VAL A 123 17.77 -15.00 -19.88
C VAL A 123 16.41 -15.16 -20.54
N VAL A 124 15.37 -14.62 -19.91
CA VAL A 124 14.00 -14.60 -20.46
C VAL A 124 13.67 -13.19 -20.92
N ILE A 125 13.53 -12.99 -22.24
CA ILE A 125 13.08 -11.74 -22.82
C ILE A 125 11.56 -11.68 -22.72
N THR A 126 11.04 -10.56 -22.23
CA THR A 126 9.61 -10.37 -21.92
C THR A 126 8.94 -9.32 -22.80
N GLY A 127 9.71 -8.57 -23.58
CA GLY A 127 9.19 -7.54 -24.48
C GLY A 127 10.27 -6.52 -24.87
N LEU A 128 9.88 -5.51 -25.65
CA LEU A 128 10.70 -4.32 -25.89
C LEU A 128 10.73 -3.44 -24.64
N ASN A 129 11.87 -2.83 -24.33
CA ASN A 129 11.93 -1.87 -23.24
C ASN A 129 11.34 -0.52 -23.67
N GLY A 130 10.72 0.19 -22.74
CA GLY A 130 9.91 1.39 -23.04
C GLY A 130 10.72 2.66 -23.30
N ASP A 131 11.87 2.59 -23.99
CA ASP A 131 12.78 3.73 -24.20
C ASP A 131 12.26 4.80 -25.17
N GLY A 132 11.08 4.57 -25.77
CA GLY A 132 10.41 5.54 -26.62
C GLY A 132 10.75 5.45 -28.11
N THR A 133 11.45 4.41 -28.56
CA THR A 133 11.57 4.11 -29.99
C THR A 133 10.87 2.79 -30.35
N ALA A 134 9.73 2.89 -31.05
CA ALA A 134 9.00 1.72 -31.56
C ALA A 134 9.60 1.24 -32.88
N PRO A 135 9.74 -0.08 -33.08
CA PRO A 135 9.62 -0.62 -34.42
C PRO A 135 8.24 -1.19 -34.69
N ASP A 136 7.88 -1.08 -35.95
CA ASP A 136 6.55 -1.31 -36.47
C ASP A 136 5.96 -2.67 -36.09
N SER A 137 4.72 -2.59 -35.64
CA SER A 137 3.87 -3.70 -35.26
C SER A 137 3.58 -4.62 -36.44
N THR A 138 3.64 -5.93 -36.23
CA THR A 138 2.58 -6.82 -36.71
C THR A 138 2.48 -8.14 -35.92
N THR A 139 1.23 -8.46 -35.54
CA THR A 139 0.64 -9.78 -35.25
C THR A 139 0.73 -10.40 -33.84
N GLY A 140 -0.42 -10.37 -33.12
CA GLY A 140 -0.74 -11.20 -31.95
C GLY A 140 -2.02 -10.76 -31.22
N LEU A 141 -3.17 -11.35 -31.57
CA LEU A 141 -4.54 -11.07 -31.10
C LEU A 141 -4.74 -11.42 -29.60
N GLY A 142 -5.54 -10.74 -28.78
CA GLY A 142 -6.53 -9.70 -29.04
C GLY A 142 -6.58 -8.65 -27.92
N ASP A 143 -5.78 -7.60 -28.12
CA ASP A 143 -6.22 -6.22 -27.96
C ASP A 143 -7.32 -6.00 -29.02
N ASP A 144 -8.59 -5.93 -28.62
CA ASP A 144 -9.56 -5.13 -29.37
C ASP A 144 -9.16 -3.67 -29.14
N GLY A 145 -8.11 -3.30 -29.87
CA GLY A 145 -7.66 -1.95 -30.04
C GLY A 145 -8.81 -1.20 -30.69
N ASP A 146 -9.59 -0.55 -29.84
CA ASP A 146 -10.22 0.71 -30.19
C ASP A 146 -9.08 1.70 -30.44
N LYS A 147 -8.42 1.55 -31.61
CA LYS A 147 -7.43 2.49 -32.15
C LYS A 147 -8.07 3.85 -32.47
N ASP A 148 -9.38 3.98 -32.25
CA ASP A 148 -10.12 5.22 -32.11
C ASP A 148 -10.73 5.36 -30.71
N ALA A 149 -9.93 5.20 -29.65
CA ALA A 149 -10.19 5.94 -28.43
C ALA A 149 -10.05 7.44 -28.75
N ARG A 150 -11.09 7.99 -29.40
CA ARG A 150 -11.40 9.41 -29.34
C ARG A 150 -11.19 9.81 -27.88
N PRO A 151 -10.58 10.98 -27.60
CA PRO A 151 -10.40 11.51 -26.26
C PRO A 151 -11.67 11.56 -25.37
N SER A 152 -12.85 11.19 -25.91
CA SER A 152 -14.17 11.27 -25.32
C SER A 152 -14.59 10.10 -24.39
N THR A 153 -13.79 9.05 -24.17
CA THR A 153 -14.21 7.91 -23.31
C THR A 153 -13.67 7.95 -21.88
N VAL A 154 -12.53 8.63 -21.64
CA VAL A 154 -11.92 8.81 -20.33
C VAL A 154 -12.47 10.09 -19.70
N SER A 155 -12.92 10.06 -18.44
CA SER A 155 -13.40 11.27 -17.78
C SER A 155 -12.32 12.36 -17.69
N PRO A 156 -12.70 13.64 -17.60
CA PRO A 156 -11.77 14.75 -17.46
C PRO A 156 -10.76 14.62 -16.31
N ASP A 157 -11.14 13.94 -15.22
CA ASP A 157 -10.25 13.68 -14.09
C ASP A 157 -9.10 12.73 -14.47
N LEU A 158 -9.44 11.53 -14.94
CA LEU A 158 -8.46 10.56 -15.43
C LEU A 158 -7.64 11.05 -16.64
N ALA A 159 -8.22 11.91 -17.49
CA ALA A 159 -7.53 12.47 -18.66
C ALA A 159 -6.42 13.47 -18.29
N GLN A 160 -6.39 13.98 -17.06
CA GLN A 160 -5.31 14.84 -16.56
C GLN A 160 -4.06 14.04 -16.17
N LEU A 161 -4.17 12.72 -16.07
CA LEU A 161 -3.05 11.85 -15.69
C LEU A 161 -2.19 11.48 -16.90
N PRO A 162 -0.89 11.17 -16.69
CA PRO A 162 -0.04 10.60 -17.73
C PRO A 162 -0.68 9.37 -18.39
N ARG A 163 -0.62 9.29 -19.73
CA ARG A 163 -1.27 8.20 -20.49
C ARG A 163 -0.79 6.81 -20.09
N ASN A 164 0.48 6.67 -19.73
CA ASN A 164 1.06 5.40 -19.28
C ASN A 164 0.55 4.95 -17.90
N ALA A 165 -0.04 5.86 -17.13
CA ALA A 165 -0.55 5.63 -15.79
C ALA A 165 -2.01 5.17 -15.75
N VAL A 166 -2.77 5.34 -16.83
CA VAL A 166 -4.19 4.99 -16.91
C VAL A 166 -4.40 3.96 -18.01
N ARG A 167 -4.87 2.77 -17.64
CA ARG A 167 -5.06 1.65 -18.59
C ARG A 167 -6.45 1.03 -18.41
N PRO A 168 -7.11 0.61 -19.50
CA PRO A 168 -8.33 -0.18 -19.35
C PRO A 168 -8.01 -1.50 -18.64
N ILE A 169 -8.91 -1.94 -17.78
CA ILE A 169 -8.86 -3.27 -17.16
C ILE A 169 -10.22 -3.94 -17.30
N ARG A 170 -10.24 -5.25 -17.51
CA ARG A 170 -11.47 -6.04 -17.55
C ARG A 170 -11.49 -7.01 -16.38
N LEU A 171 -12.35 -6.73 -15.40
CA LEU A 171 -12.58 -7.62 -14.28
C LEU A 171 -13.87 -8.38 -14.50
N ASP A 172 -13.77 -9.70 -14.68
CA ASP A 172 -14.94 -10.56 -14.83
C ASP A 172 -15.65 -10.70 -13.48
N ARG A 173 -16.71 -9.91 -13.30
CA ARG A 173 -17.55 -9.90 -12.10
C ARG A 173 -18.10 -11.29 -11.78
N ALA A 174 -18.56 -12.05 -12.77
CA ALA A 174 -19.18 -13.34 -12.55
C ALA A 174 -18.14 -14.39 -12.13
N LYS A 175 -16.98 -14.39 -12.80
CA LYS A 175 -15.84 -15.24 -12.40
C LYS A 175 -15.39 -14.93 -10.98
N LEU A 176 -15.10 -13.66 -10.67
CA LEU A 176 -14.65 -13.23 -9.33
C LEU A 176 -15.69 -13.53 -8.25
N ALA A 177 -16.98 -13.38 -8.58
CA ALA A 177 -18.06 -13.76 -7.68
C ALA A 177 -18.16 -15.28 -7.49
N ALA A 178 -17.72 -16.11 -8.42
CA ALA A 178 -17.80 -17.56 -8.32
C ALA A 178 -16.54 -18.22 -7.72
N MET A 179 -15.44 -17.47 -7.61
CA MET A 179 -14.17 -18.00 -7.10
C MET A 179 -14.31 -18.55 -5.68
N LYS A 180 -13.57 -19.64 -5.41
CA LYS A 180 -13.44 -20.25 -4.08
C LYS A 180 -12.16 -19.76 -3.40
N PRO A 181 -12.13 -19.64 -2.06
CA PRO A 181 -10.90 -19.32 -1.35
C PRO A 181 -9.75 -20.27 -1.75
N GLY A 182 -8.57 -19.71 -1.96
CA GLY A 182 -7.38 -20.40 -2.45
C GLY A 182 -7.25 -20.45 -3.98
N GLU A 183 -8.30 -20.15 -4.76
CA GLU A 183 -8.18 -20.09 -6.22
C GLU A 183 -7.34 -18.89 -6.68
N GLU A 184 -6.57 -19.10 -7.73
CA GLU A 184 -5.64 -18.09 -8.28
C GLU A 184 -6.27 -17.32 -9.43
N LEU A 185 -6.14 -16.00 -9.37
CA LEU A 185 -6.45 -15.08 -10.46
C LEU A 185 -5.14 -14.56 -11.05
N PRO A 186 -4.73 -15.02 -12.25
CA PRO A 186 -3.62 -14.40 -12.95
C PRO A 186 -4.00 -12.96 -13.35
N LEU A 187 -3.11 -12.02 -13.08
CA LEU A 187 -3.31 -10.61 -13.34
C LEU A 187 -2.00 -9.98 -13.87
N SER A 188 -2.11 -9.34 -15.02
CA SER A 188 -1.02 -8.54 -15.58
C SER A 188 -1.17 -7.09 -15.14
N LEU A 189 -0.20 -6.59 -14.39
CA LEU A 189 -0.08 -5.20 -13.97
C LEU A 189 1.11 -4.54 -14.68
N PRO A 190 1.16 -3.20 -14.77
CA PRO A 190 2.32 -2.51 -15.33
C PRO A 190 3.67 -2.87 -14.69
N SER A 191 3.69 -3.25 -13.41
CA SER A 191 4.90 -3.68 -12.70
C SER A 191 5.29 -5.14 -12.95
N GLY A 192 4.42 -5.97 -13.55
CA GLY A 192 4.71 -7.38 -13.80
C GLY A 192 3.48 -8.27 -13.89
N HIS A 193 3.73 -9.57 -14.03
CA HIS A 193 2.70 -10.61 -13.98
C HIS A 193 2.60 -11.18 -12.58
N TYR A 194 1.38 -11.20 -12.03
CA TYR A 194 1.12 -11.65 -10.67
C TYR A 194 0.02 -12.70 -10.67
N ALA A 195 0.01 -13.54 -9.64
CA ALA A 195 -1.11 -14.38 -9.28
C ALA A 195 -1.72 -13.87 -7.96
N LEU A 196 -2.99 -13.51 -7.98
CA LEU A 196 -3.74 -13.16 -6.77
C LEU A 196 -4.44 -14.40 -6.24
N VAL A 197 -4.17 -14.77 -4.99
CA VAL A 197 -4.90 -15.84 -4.31
C VAL A 197 -6.18 -15.25 -3.72
N HIS A 198 -7.33 -15.83 -4.04
CA HIS A 198 -8.59 -15.43 -3.44
C HIS A 198 -8.60 -15.78 -1.95
N ASP A 199 -8.83 -14.80 -1.10
CA ASP A 199 -8.89 -14.98 0.36
C ASP A 199 -10.33 -15.02 0.84
N ASN A 200 -11.09 -13.96 0.58
CA ASN A 200 -12.44 -13.80 1.11
C ASN A 200 -13.36 -13.00 0.18
N ARG A 201 -14.66 -13.23 0.28
CA ARG A 201 -15.70 -12.49 -0.43
C ARG A 201 -16.92 -12.30 0.47
N TYR A 202 -17.48 -11.10 0.49
CA TYR A 202 -18.72 -10.82 1.20
C TYR A 202 -19.58 -9.81 0.44
N THR A 203 -20.87 -9.81 0.77
CA THR A 203 -21.89 -8.98 0.14
C THR A 203 -22.32 -7.88 1.11
N HIS A 204 -22.49 -6.67 0.58
CA HIS A 204 -22.98 -5.49 1.29
C HIS A 204 -24.51 -5.43 1.19
N GLU A 205 -25.17 -4.72 2.10
CA GLU A 205 -26.63 -4.63 2.14
C GLU A 205 -27.26 -4.11 0.84
N ASN A 206 -26.55 -3.24 0.12
CA ASN A 206 -27.00 -2.68 -1.16
C ASN A 206 -26.83 -3.66 -2.35
N GLY A 207 -26.33 -4.87 -2.12
CA GLY A 207 -26.06 -5.90 -3.14
C GLY A 207 -24.70 -5.77 -3.84
N ASP A 208 -23.88 -4.77 -3.50
CA ASP A 208 -22.49 -4.77 -3.90
C ASP A 208 -21.77 -5.96 -3.24
N PHE A 209 -20.69 -6.46 -3.83
CA PHE A 209 -19.83 -7.44 -3.15
C PHE A 209 -18.38 -7.00 -3.18
N THR A 210 -17.64 -7.32 -2.13
CA THR A 210 -16.20 -7.16 -2.08
C THR A 210 -15.53 -8.50 -2.28
N TRP A 211 -14.53 -8.51 -3.16
CA TRP A 211 -13.58 -9.59 -3.35
C TRP A 211 -12.24 -9.17 -2.73
N VAL A 212 -11.65 -10.05 -1.92
CA VAL A 212 -10.35 -9.89 -1.30
C VAL A 212 -9.43 -10.99 -1.77
N GLY A 213 -8.21 -10.62 -2.11
CA GLY A 213 -7.10 -11.53 -2.34
C GLY A 213 -5.77 -10.93 -1.95
N TYR A 214 -4.70 -11.68 -2.16
CA TYR A 214 -3.34 -11.24 -1.91
C TYR A 214 -2.38 -11.79 -2.98
N LEU A 215 -1.21 -11.16 -3.13
CA LEU A 215 -0.18 -11.65 -4.03
C LEU A 215 0.36 -13.00 -3.55
N LYS A 216 0.32 -14.02 -4.41
CA LYS A 216 0.77 -15.38 -4.08
C LYS A 216 2.22 -15.41 -3.60
N GLU A 217 3.11 -14.75 -4.35
CA GLU A 217 4.55 -14.79 -4.11
C GLU A 217 4.99 -13.86 -2.96
N ASP A 218 4.36 -12.68 -2.83
CA ASP A 218 4.72 -11.68 -1.83
C ASP A 218 3.90 -11.78 -0.52
N GLY A 219 2.83 -12.57 -0.53
CA GLY A 219 1.98 -12.87 0.61
C GLY A 219 0.98 -11.78 0.98
N GLN A 220 0.39 -11.94 2.18
CA GLN A 220 -0.76 -11.16 2.66
C GLN A 220 -0.45 -9.69 2.99
N ALA A 221 0.82 -9.29 3.01
CA ALA A 221 1.20 -7.89 3.13
C ALA A 221 0.72 -7.04 1.93
N PHE A 222 0.45 -7.69 0.79
CA PHE A 222 0.07 -7.06 -0.46
C PHE A 222 -1.33 -7.53 -0.89
N ARG A 223 -2.32 -6.73 -0.55
CA ARG A 223 -3.74 -7.02 -0.78
C ARG A 223 -4.24 -6.50 -2.13
N ALA A 224 -5.17 -7.26 -2.70
CA ALA A 224 -6.10 -6.79 -3.72
C ALA A 224 -7.51 -6.80 -3.14
N VAL A 225 -8.10 -5.62 -2.98
CA VAL A 225 -9.47 -5.44 -2.48
C VAL A 225 -10.28 -4.72 -3.53
N MET A 226 -11.35 -5.35 -4.00
CA MET A 226 -12.18 -4.85 -5.09
C MET A 226 -13.66 -4.96 -4.74
N THR A 227 -14.38 -3.85 -4.82
CA THR A 227 -15.81 -3.78 -4.55
C THR A 227 -16.58 -3.57 -5.84
N PHE A 228 -17.46 -4.51 -6.16
CA PHE A 228 -18.23 -4.58 -7.40
C PHE A 228 -19.66 -4.12 -7.17
N GLY A 229 -19.99 -2.94 -7.70
CA GLY A 229 -21.34 -2.39 -7.71
C GLY A 229 -21.98 -2.35 -9.09
N LYS A 230 -23.20 -1.80 -9.17
CA LYS A 230 -23.98 -1.72 -10.42
C LYS A 230 -23.25 -0.95 -11.54
N ASN A 231 -22.39 0.00 -11.16
CA ASN A 231 -21.70 0.90 -12.08
C ASN A 231 -20.25 0.50 -12.38
N GLY A 232 -19.84 -0.72 -12.03
CA GLY A 232 -18.48 -1.25 -12.20
C GLY A 232 -17.80 -1.55 -10.87
N ALA A 233 -16.47 -1.72 -10.91
CA ALA A 233 -15.67 -2.03 -9.73
C ALA A 233 -14.87 -0.81 -9.31
N VAL A 234 -14.78 -0.58 -8.00
CA VAL A 234 -13.76 0.26 -7.36
C VAL A 234 -12.81 -0.64 -6.59
N GLY A 235 -11.53 -0.33 -6.55
CA GLY A 235 -10.57 -1.24 -5.93
C GLY A 235 -9.19 -0.67 -5.70
N GLN A 236 -8.39 -1.38 -4.92
CA GLN A 236 -6.98 -1.14 -4.72
C GLN A 236 -6.23 -2.47 -4.83
N ILE A 237 -5.10 -2.47 -5.53
CA ILE A 237 -4.15 -3.58 -5.59
C ILE A 237 -2.79 -3.03 -5.17
N SER A 238 -2.22 -3.57 -4.10
CA SER A 238 -0.88 -3.22 -3.63
C SER A 238 0.11 -4.28 -4.10
N THR A 239 1.27 -3.85 -4.59
CA THR A 239 2.44 -4.70 -4.88
C THR A 239 3.68 -4.13 -4.18
N PRO A 240 4.81 -4.84 -4.16
CA PRO A 240 6.06 -4.28 -3.64
C PRO A 240 6.52 -3.01 -4.38
N GLU A 241 6.16 -2.87 -5.66
CA GLU A 241 6.63 -1.81 -6.56
C GLU A 241 5.67 -0.62 -6.68
N ALA A 242 4.37 -0.85 -6.53
CA ALA A 242 3.34 0.14 -6.82
C ALA A 242 2.01 -0.13 -6.08
N VAL A 243 1.18 0.91 -6.05
CA VAL A 243 -0.24 0.80 -5.70
C VAL A 243 -1.05 1.14 -6.94
N TYR A 244 -2.00 0.28 -7.26
CA TYR A 244 -2.94 0.45 -8.35
C TYR A 244 -4.33 0.71 -7.80
N LEU A 245 -5.00 1.74 -8.31
CA LEU A 245 -6.42 1.96 -8.06
C LEU A 245 -7.24 1.44 -9.23
N ILE A 246 -8.43 0.94 -8.94
CA ILE A 246 -9.42 0.56 -9.94
C ILE A 246 -10.58 1.54 -9.81
N GLU A 247 -10.89 2.22 -10.90
CA GLU A 247 -11.99 3.16 -10.96
C GLU A 247 -12.92 2.85 -12.15
N PRO A 248 -14.23 2.83 -11.92
CA PRO A 248 -15.18 2.70 -13.01
C PRO A 248 -15.34 4.08 -13.68
N ASN A 249 -15.50 4.11 -15.00
CA ASN A 249 -15.75 5.34 -15.76
C ASN A 249 -16.47 5.05 -17.08
N ASN A 250 -17.59 5.73 -17.35
CA ASN A 250 -18.34 5.61 -18.62
C ASN A 250 -18.60 4.17 -19.10
N GLY A 251 -18.98 3.26 -18.18
CA GLY A 251 -19.25 1.86 -18.49
C GLY A 251 -18.01 0.97 -18.67
N ARG A 252 -16.79 1.53 -18.54
CA ARG A 252 -15.51 0.79 -18.50
C ARG A 252 -14.89 0.83 -17.11
N GLN A 253 -13.89 0.00 -16.87
CA GLN A 253 -13.05 -0.01 -15.68
C GLN A 253 -11.63 0.40 -16.06
N TRP A 254 -11.01 1.21 -15.22
CA TRP A 254 -9.68 1.75 -15.43
C TRP A 254 -8.78 1.35 -14.26
N LEU A 255 -7.60 0.87 -14.60
CA LEU A 255 -6.48 0.68 -13.69
C LEU A 255 -5.64 1.95 -13.71
N ILE A 256 -5.31 2.45 -12.53
CA ILE A 256 -4.51 3.66 -12.35
C ILE A 256 -3.27 3.30 -11.55
N ASP A 257 -2.11 3.42 -12.17
CA ASP A 257 -0.82 3.31 -11.53
C ASP A 257 -0.47 4.64 -10.85
N ILE A 258 -0.47 4.65 -9.51
CA ILE A 258 -0.21 5.85 -8.71
C ILE A 258 1.22 6.36 -8.93
N ARG A 259 2.19 5.45 -9.09
CA ARG A 259 3.60 5.79 -9.29
C ARG A 259 3.81 6.37 -10.68
N ALA A 260 3.31 5.71 -11.72
CA ALA A 260 3.40 6.21 -13.09
C ALA A 260 2.61 7.52 -13.29
N ALA A 261 1.57 7.75 -12.47
CA ALA A 261 0.85 9.02 -12.47
C ALA A 261 1.65 10.19 -11.89
N GLY A 262 2.82 9.94 -11.28
CA GLY A 262 3.64 10.96 -10.64
C GLY A 262 2.98 11.57 -9.40
N LEU A 263 2.08 10.82 -8.76
CA LEU A 263 1.38 11.30 -7.58
C LEU A 263 2.15 11.04 -6.31
N SER A 264 2.19 12.06 -5.46
CA SER A 264 2.65 11.95 -4.08
C SER A 264 1.46 11.73 -3.16
N GLN A 265 1.62 10.85 -2.18
CA GLN A 265 0.59 10.71 -1.17
C GLN A 265 0.57 11.98 -0.31
N ALA A 266 -0.60 12.60 -0.14
CA ALA A 266 -0.74 13.71 0.78
C ALA A 266 -0.57 13.22 2.23
N PRO A 267 -0.10 14.12 3.13
CA PRO A 267 -0.15 13.88 4.57
C PRO A 267 -1.56 13.52 5.03
N HIS A 268 -1.66 12.79 6.14
CA HIS A 268 -2.98 12.48 6.72
C HIS A 268 -3.64 13.74 7.29
N HIS A 269 -2.87 14.56 8.00
CA HIS A 269 -3.30 15.83 8.58
C HIS A 269 -2.43 16.97 8.06
N GLY A 270 -2.93 18.21 8.13
CA GLY A 270 -2.11 19.40 7.93
C GLY A 270 -1.02 19.56 9.01
N GLN A 271 -0.31 20.69 9.01
CA GLN A 271 0.78 20.95 9.97
C GLN A 271 0.31 21.04 11.44
N ALA A 272 -0.98 21.21 11.68
CA ALA A 272 -1.55 21.24 13.01
C ALA A 272 -1.62 19.82 13.61
N PRO A 273 -1.28 19.65 14.91
CA PRO A 273 -1.52 18.40 15.61
C PRO A 273 -2.98 17.95 15.51
N VAL A 274 -3.20 16.65 15.56
CA VAL A 274 -4.54 16.07 15.68
C VAL A 274 -5.23 16.72 16.90
N PRO A 275 -6.43 17.30 16.75
CA PRO A 275 -7.09 17.98 17.85
C PRO A 275 -7.28 17.06 19.06
N SER A 276 -6.67 17.44 20.19
CA SER A 276 -6.93 16.90 21.53
C SER A 276 -7.45 18.03 22.42
N GLU A 277 -8.38 17.72 23.33
CA GLU A 277 -8.93 18.72 24.25
C GLU A 277 -7.96 19.15 25.37
N THR A 278 -6.71 18.66 25.37
CA THR A 278 -5.64 19.18 26.24
C THR A 278 -5.19 20.60 25.82
N ALA A 279 -5.60 21.06 24.63
CA ALA A 279 -5.61 22.48 24.28
C ALA A 279 -6.90 23.14 24.81
N ALA A 280 -6.75 24.13 25.70
CA ALA A 280 -7.80 24.90 26.39
C ALA A 280 -9.13 25.11 25.61
N PRO A 281 -10.28 25.19 26.29
CA PRO A 281 -11.58 25.27 25.64
C PRO A 281 -11.65 26.51 24.73
N LEU A 282 -11.87 26.28 23.43
CA LEU A 282 -12.31 27.34 22.54
C LEU A 282 -13.64 27.86 23.08
N GLY A 283 -13.61 29.07 23.64
CA GLY A 283 -14.71 29.68 24.38
C GLY A 283 -16.07 29.48 23.71
N GLU A 284 -16.92 28.69 24.36
CA GLU A 284 -18.31 28.52 23.99
C GLU A 284 -19.10 29.78 24.32
N SER A 285 -19.35 30.60 23.31
CA SER A 285 -20.49 31.52 23.31
C SER A 285 -21.52 30.99 22.30
N GLY A 286 -22.18 29.90 22.67
CA GLY A 286 -23.23 29.31 21.86
C GLY A 286 -23.91 28.13 22.53
N LYS A 287 -24.69 28.38 23.58
CA LYS A 287 -25.58 27.36 24.16
C LYS A 287 -26.46 26.77 23.04
N PRO A 288 -26.56 25.43 22.90
CA PRO A 288 -27.57 24.82 22.05
C PRO A 288 -28.94 25.17 22.62
N LYS A 289 -29.75 25.93 21.88
CA LYS A 289 -31.18 26.06 22.16
C LYS A 289 -31.89 24.86 21.54
N GLY A 290 -32.29 23.90 22.37
CA GLY A 290 -33.18 22.81 21.99
C GLY A 290 -33.61 21.98 23.20
N GLN A 291 -34.78 22.30 23.76
CA GLN A 291 -35.44 21.53 24.81
C GLN A 291 -36.18 20.32 24.22
N GLY A 292 -36.05 19.17 24.89
CA GLY A 292 -37.16 18.22 25.08
C GLY A 292 -37.10 16.91 24.29
N THR A 293 -36.49 15.87 24.88
CA THR A 293 -37.12 14.60 25.35
C THR A 293 -36.07 13.48 25.38
N ALA A 294 -35.85 12.91 26.57
CA ALA A 294 -34.93 11.81 26.91
C ALA A 294 -33.60 11.80 26.11
N ALA A 295 -32.63 12.57 26.59
CA ALA A 295 -31.23 12.40 26.21
C ALA A 295 -30.79 11.01 26.68
N GLU A 296 -30.57 10.07 25.75
CA GLU A 296 -29.57 9.04 26.03
C GLU A 296 -28.26 9.79 26.24
N ALA A 297 -27.70 9.65 27.44
CA ALA A 297 -26.49 10.36 27.82
C ALA A 297 -25.37 9.96 26.86
N ASP A 298 -24.68 10.96 26.35
CA ASP A 298 -23.39 10.79 25.70
C ASP A 298 -22.51 9.94 26.65
N ARG A 299 -22.00 8.80 26.17
CA ARG A 299 -21.31 7.84 27.02
C ARG A 299 -19.83 8.18 27.05
N THR A 300 -19.35 8.44 28.25
CA THR A 300 -17.92 8.53 28.57
C THR A 300 -17.50 7.26 29.30
N SER A 301 -16.39 6.66 28.91
CA SER A 301 -15.82 5.52 29.64
C SER A 301 -15.29 5.95 31.01
N GLU A 302 -14.98 4.99 31.87
CA GLU A 302 -14.01 5.22 32.94
C GLU A 302 -12.58 5.23 32.35
N GLY A 303 -11.59 5.72 33.11
CA GLY A 303 -10.19 5.70 32.68
C GLY A 303 -9.70 4.27 32.47
N LEU A 304 -9.04 4.00 31.35
CA LEU A 304 -8.51 2.68 31.03
C LEU A 304 -7.19 2.42 31.77
N THR A 305 -7.05 1.27 32.40
CA THR A 305 -5.77 0.81 32.97
C THR A 305 -5.01 -0.03 31.94
N ALA A 306 -3.69 0.16 31.84
CA ALA A 306 -2.81 -0.48 30.84
C ALA A 306 -2.84 -2.03 30.82
N ASN A 307 -3.33 -2.67 31.89
CA ASN A 307 -3.27 -4.12 32.13
C ASN A 307 -4.63 -4.84 32.13
N ALA A 308 -5.67 -4.28 31.50
CA ALA A 308 -6.91 -5.04 31.36
C ALA A 308 -6.64 -6.31 30.52
N GLN A 309 -6.83 -7.49 31.10
CA GLN A 309 -6.71 -8.77 30.40
C GLN A 309 -7.90 -8.90 29.45
N LEU A 310 -7.71 -8.46 28.22
CA LEU A 310 -8.76 -8.34 27.23
C LEU A 310 -8.85 -9.62 26.43
N ASP A 311 -9.99 -10.31 26.55
CA ASP A 311 -10.29 -11.45 25.71
C ASP A 311 -10.51 -10.97 24.28
N ALA A 312 -9.49 -11.05 23.43
CA ALA A 312 -9.56 -10.72 22.00
C ALA A 312 -10.33 -11.76 21.17
N SER A 313 -10.90 -12.80 21.80
CA SER A 313 -11.58 -13.91 21.09
C SER A 313 -12.96 -13.56 20.55
N THR A 314 -13.60 -12.50 21.06
CA THR A 314 -14.94 -12.07 20.60
C THR A 314 -14.83 -10.85 19.68
N PRO A 315 -15.07 -11.00 18.37
CA PRO A 315 -15.20 -9.88 17.45
C PRO A 315 -16.31 -8.93 17.88
N THR A 316 -16.05 -7.63 17.77
CA THR A 316 -17.01 -6.57 18.09
C THR A 316 -17.36 -5.81 16.81
N THR A 317 -18.65 -5.60 16.58
CA THR A 317 -19.12 -4.73 15.51
C THR A 317 -19.20 -3.30 16.01
N ILE A 318 -18.64 -2.35 15.24
CA ILE A 318 -18.75 -0.92 15.48
C ILE A 318 -19.60 -0.31 14.36
N ASP A 319 -20.68 0.36 14.75
CA ASP A 319 -21.67 0.89 13.82
C ASP A 319 -21.25 2.27 13.29
N LEU A 320 -21.19 2.41 11.97
CA LEU A 320 -20.68 3.60 11.29
C LEU A 320 -21.79 4.32 10.51
N LEU A 321 -21.94 5.61 10.78
CA LEU A 321 -22.70 6.55 9.95
C LEU A 321 -21.74 7.31 9.03
N VAL A 322 -21.98 7.23 7.72
CA VAL A 322 -21.20 7.96 6.72
C VAL A 322 -22.05 9.08 6.14
N LEU A 323 -21.60 10.32 6.29
CA LEU A 323 -22.08 11.45 5.52
C LEU A 323 -21.16 11.63 4.32
N TYR A 324 -21.71 11.98 3.16
CA TYR A 324 -20.87 12.24 1.98
C TYR A 324 -21.40 13.39 1.14
N THR A 325 -20.49 14.12 0.51
CA THR A 325 -20.85 15.23 -0.38
C THR A 325 -21.04 14.77 -1.82
N SER A 326 -21.64 15.62 -2.64
CA SER A 326 -22.14 15.27 -3.96
C SER A 326 -21.07 14.85 -4.96
N ARG A 327 -19.86 15.41 -4.87
CA ARG A 327 -18.76 15.09 -5.78
C ARG A 327 -17.96 13.84 -5.39
N VAL A 328 -18.23 13.24 -4.22
CA VAL A 328 -17.64 11.94 -3.86
C VAL A 328 -18.04 10.89 -4.88
N ALA A 329 -17.06 10.38 -5.62
CA ALA A 329 -17.20 9.34 -6.63
C ALA A 329 -18.37 9.55 -7.63
N SER A 330 -18.77 10.80 -7.89
CA SER A 330 -19.79 11.26 -8.88
C SER A 330 -20.75 10.18 -9.39
N GLY A 331 -21.69 9.74 -8.53
CA GLY A 331 -22.70 8.72 -8.85
C GLY A 331 -22.35 7.28 -8.43
N LYS A 332 -21.24 7.09 -7.70
CA LYS A 332 -20.73 5.77 -7.27
C LYS A 332 -20.30 5.75 -5.80
N ALA A 333 -20.78 6.75 -5.04
CA ALA A 333 -20.46 6.94 -3.64
C ALA A 333 -20.71 5.68 -2.79
N ALA A 334 -21.82 4.95 -3.02
CA ALA A 334 -22.12 3.74 -2.25
C ALA A 334 -21.01 2.67 -2.38
N SER A 335 -20.63 2.31 -3.61
CA SER A 335 -19.57 1.32 -3.82
C SER A 335 -18.21 1.82 -3.35
N ARG A 336 -17.92 3.13 -3.46
CA ARG A 336 -16.69 3.72 -2.92
C ARG A 336 -16.65 3.67 -1.39
N ILE A 337 -17.75 4.01 -0.72
CA ILE A 337 -17.87 3.92 0.75
C ILE A 337 -17.69 2.47 1.21
N ASN A 338 -18.38 1.53 0.57
CA ASN A 338 -18.25 0.10 0.84
C ASN A 338 -16.79 -0.37 0.68
N HIS A 339 -16.09 0.12 -0.35
CA HIS A 339 -14.67 -0.19 -0.57
C HIS A 339 -13.74 0.36 0.52
N LEU A 340 -13.94 1.60 0.96
CA LEU A 340 -13.15 2.19 2.05
C LEU A 340 -13.38 1.43 3.37
N ILE A 341 -14.62 1.06 3.67
CA ILE A 341 -14.97 0.23 4.84
C ILE A 341 -14.36 -1.17 4.70
N ALA A 342 -14.39 -1.75 3.51
CA ALA A 342 -13.78 -3.04 3.23
C ALA A 342 -12.27 -3.06 3.48
N LEU A 343 -11.56 -2.01 3.06
CA LEU A 343 -10.13 -1.86 3.33
C LEU A 343 -9.83 -1.69 4.81
N ALA A 344 -10.64 -0.90 5.54
CA ALA A 344 -10.50 -0.76 6.99
C ALA A 344 -10.72 -2.10 7.71
N ASN A 345 -11.78 -2.83 7.35
CA ASN A 345 -12.04 -4.16 7.89
C ASN A 345 -10.93 -5.16 7.57
N GLN A 346 -10.39 -5.13 6.35
CA GLN A 346 -9.28 -6.00 5.98
C GLN A 346 -8.02 -5.67 6.79
N ALA A 347 -7.74 -4.38 7.04
CA ALA A 347 -6.63 -3.97 7.88
C ALA A 347 -6.80 -4.43 9.34
N PHE A 348 -8.03 -4.45 9.88
CA PHE A 348 -8.29 -5.04 11.20
C PHE A 348 -7.99 -6.53 11.21
N VAL A 349 -8.47 -7.29 10.21
CA VAL A 349 -8.21 -8.73 10.08
C VAL A 349 -6.70 -9.01 10.00
N ASP A 350 -6.00 -8.33 9.10
CA ASP A 350 -4.57 -8.58 8.85
C ASP A 350 -3.69 -8.20 10.07
N SER A 351 -4.16 -7.25 10.89
CA SER A 351 -3.50 -6.84 12.13
C SER A 351 -4.00 -7.57 13.38
N ARG A 352 -4.88 -8.59 13.26
CA ARG A 352 -5.47 -9.32 14.40
C ARG A 352 -6.25 -8.41 15.37
N VAL A 353 -6.95 -7.44 14.82
CA VAL A 353 -7.90 -6.58 15.55
C VAL A 353 -9.29 -7.16 15.39
N ALA A 354 -9.95 -7.45 16.51
CA ALA A 354 -11.27 -8.06 16.58
C ALA A 354 -12.39 -7.02 16.40
N ILE A 355 -12.25 -6.13 15.41
CA ILE A 355 -13.23 -5.10 15.06
C ILE A 355 -13.77 -5.38 13.66
N SER A 356 -15.08 -5.23 13.50
CA SER A 356 -15.73 -5.14 12.19
C SER A 356 -16.57 -3.87 12.13
N LEU A 357 -16.32 -3.02 11.14
CA LEU A 357 -17.14 -1.87 10.83
C LEU A 357 -18.38 -2.30 10.05
N ARG A 358 -19.54 -1.84 10.49
CA ARG A 358 -20.81 -2.01 9.79
C ARG A 358 -21.35 -0.66 9.38
N LEU A 359 -21.63 -0.49 8.09
CA LEU A 359 -22.28 0.71 7.57
C LEU A 359 -23.77 0.68 7.95
N MET A 360 -24.21 1.59 8.82
CA MET A 360 -25.64 1.71 9.15
C MET A 360 -26.37 2.55 8.10
N LYS A 361 -25.78 3.67 7.71
CA LYS A 361 -26.33 4.54 6.68
C LYS A 361 -25.24 5.35 5.99
N ALA A 362 -25.40 5.52 4.68
CA ALA A 362 -24.73 6.56 3.91
C ALA A 362 -25.74 7.68 3.59
N VAL A 363 -25.46 8.92 4.03
CA VAL A 363 -26.33 10.08 3.86
C VAL A 363 -25.64 11.13 3.00
N ARG A 364 -26.23 11.47 1.84
CA ARG A 364 -25.75 12.57 1.00
C ARG A 364 -26.11 13.90 1.64
N VAL A 365 -25.13 14.79 1.76
CA VAL A 365 -25.30 16.14 2.31
C VAL A 365 -24.74 17.19 1.36
N GLU A 366 -25.36 18.37 1.33
CA GLU A 366 -24.89 19.52 0.55
C GLU A 366 -24.01 20.41 1.44
N TYR A 367 -22.82 19.90 1.78
CA TYR A 367 -21.82 20.58 2.62
C TYR A 367 -20.68 21.15 1.76
N PRO A 368 -20.07 22.30 2.13
CA PRO A 368 -18.92 22.85 1.40
C PRO A 368 -17.74 21.87 1.33
N GLU A 369 -17.10 21.79 0.17
CA GLU A 369 -16.01 20.84 -0.06
C GLU A 369 -14.61 21.51 -0.08
N ALA A 370 -14.56 22.84 0.02
CA ALA A 370 -13.31 23.62 -0.06
C ALA A 370 -13.00 24.40 1.24
N ASN A 371 -13.71 24.13 2.34
CA ASN A 371 -13.31 24.61 3.66
C ASN A 371 -12.34 23.62 4.33
N ASP A 372 -11.52 24.12 5.24
CA ASP A 372 -10.50 23.33 5.93
C ASP A 372 -11.09 22.15 6.73
N ASN A 373 -10.27 21.13 6.97
CA ASN A 373 -10.67 19.92 7.68
C ASN A 373 -11.15 20.20 9.10
N GLY A 374 -10.50 21.11 9.83
CA GLY A 374 -10.85 21.43 11.22
C GLY A 374 -12.23 22.09 11.35
N THR A 375 -12.58 22.98 10.42
CA THR A 375 -13.93 23.56 10.34
C THR A 375 -14.97 22.50 10.03
N ALA A 376 -14.69 21.59 9.08
CA ALA A 376 -15.59 20.48 8.78
C ALA A 376 -15.79 19.54 9.97
N LEU A 377 -14.73 19.21 10.71
CA LEU A 377 -14.82 18.36 11.89
C LEU A 377 -15.66 19.02 12.99
N ARG A 378 -15.46 20.32 13.26
CA ARG A 378 -16.28 21.05 14.24
C ARG A 378 -17.73 21.17 13.79
N ASP A 379 -17.99 21.46 12.53
CA ASP A 379 -19.36 21.53 12.02
C ASP A 379 -20.08 20.18 12.10
N LEU A 380 -19.36 19.08 11.83
CA LEU A 380 -19.88 17.72 11.99
C LEU A 380 -20.16 17.42 13.46
N THR A 381 -19.18 17.66 14.34
CA THR A 381 -19.27 17.36 15.78
C THR A 381 -20.40 18.13 16.47
N PHE A 382 -20.61 19.39 16.10
CA PHE A 382 -21.59 20.27 16.75
C PHE A 382 -22.88 20.46 15.92
N ALA A 383 -23.14 19.58 14.96
CA ALA A 383 -24.33 19.61 14.10
C ALA A 383 -24.62 21.01 13.53
N ARG A 384 -23.64 21.63 12.87
CA ARG A 384 -23.76 22.99 12.33
C ARG A 384 -24.01 22.98 10.82
N ARG A 385 -24.56 24.09 10.32
CA ARG A 385 -24.78 24.33 8.89
C ARG A 385 -25.56 23.19 8.23
N ALA A 386 -25.09 22.68 7.08
CA ALA A 386 -25.72 21.57 6.35
C ALA A 386 -25.67 20.21 7.11
N LEU A 387 -24.99 20.15 8.26
CA LEU A 387 -24.85 18.96 9.10
C LEU A 387 -25.77 18.98 10.32
N GLY A 388 -26.73 19.91 10.38
CA GLY A 388 -27.64 20.09 11.53
C GLY A 388 -28.56 18.93 11.90
N LYS A 389 -28.57 17.85 11.12
CA LYS A 389 -29.34 16.62 11.41
C LYS A 389 -28.48 15.47 11.89
N VAL A 390 -27.16 15.65 12.04
CA VAL A 390 -26.26 14.52 12.31
C VAL A 390 -26.58 13.82 13.64
N ASP A 391 -26.92 14.57 14.69
CA ASP A 391 -27.29 13.99 15.99
C ASP A 391 -28.56 13.13 15.90
N ALA A 392 -29.54 13.61 15.11
CA ALA A 392 -30.77 12.87 14.87
C ALA A 392 -30.51 11.58 14.10
N TRP A 393 -29.71 11.62 13.02
CA TRP A 393 -29.36 10.43 12.25
C TRP A 393 -28.49 9.45 13.05
N ARG A 394 -27.53 9.95 13.83
CA ARG A 394 -26.68 9.12 14.68
C ARG A 394 -27.52 8.39 15.73
N LYS A 395 -28.53 9.06 16.31
CA LYS A 395 -29.51 8.46 17.22
C LYS A 395 -30.42 7.46 16.50
N GLU A 396 -30.97 7.83 15.36
CA GLU A 396 -31.89 7.00 14.56
C GLU A 396 -31.25 5.68 14.13
N TYR A 397 -29.99 5.72 13.73
CA TYR A 397 -29.27 4.55 13.20
C TYR A 397 -28.34 3.88 14.23
N GLY A 398 -28.30 4.36 15.48
CA GLY A 398 -27.47 3.77 16.53
C GLY A 398 -25.96 3.78 16.23
N ALA A 399 -25.46 4.80 15.53
CA ALA A 399 -24.08 4.80 15.06
C ALA A 399 -23.06 5.21 16.14
N ASP A 400 -22.11 4.33 16.41
CA ASP A 400 -21.01 4.55 17.34
C ASP A 400 -20.05 5.61 16.84
N LEU A 401 -19.68 5.54 15.56
CA LEU A 401 -18.78 6.48 14.90
C LEU A 401 -19.50 7.21 13.76
N VAL A 402 -19.10 8.46 13.49
CA VAL A 402 -19.61 9.25 12.37
C VAL A 402 -18.46 9.82 11.55
N THR A 403 -18.52 9.68 10.23
CA THR A 403 -17.51 10.26 9.33
C THR A 403 -18.16 11.07 8.22
N LEU A 404 -17.55 12.20 7.86
CA LEU A 404 -17.87 12.95 6.64
C LEU A 404 -16.81 12.67 5.57
N ILE A 405 -17.24 12.13 4.43
CA ILE A 405 -16.39 11.91 3.26
C ILE A 405 -16.66 13.01 2.22
N ARG A 406 -15.61 13.64 1.71
CA ARG A 406 -15.68 14.69 0.68
C ARG A 406 -14.52 14.57 -0.31
N PRO A 407 -14.61 15.12 -1.54
CA PRO A 407 -13.50 15.09 -2.48
C PRO A 407 -12.28 15.80 -1.92
N PHE A 408 -11.10 15.28 -2.22
CA PHE A 408 -9.85 15.89 -1.82
C PHE A 408 -9.59 17.19 -2.60
N ASN A 409 -9.25 18.24 -1.87
CA ASN A 409 -8.76 19.50 -2.40
C ASN A 409 -7.48 19.87 -1.62
N HIS A 410 -6.33 19.58 -2.20
CA HIS A 410 -5.03 19.76 -1.56
C HIS A 410 -4.82 21.22 -1.08
N ALA A 411 -5.27 22.20 -1.86
CA ALA A 411 -5.11 23.62 -1.52
C ALA A 411 -5.93 24.06 -0.31
N ALA A 412 -7.07 23.40 -0.05
CA ALA A 412 -7.95 23.76 1.05
C ALA A 412 -7.78 22.87 2.30
N HIS A 413 -7.33 21.63 2.11
CA HIS A 413 -7.40 20.61 3.16
C HIS A 413 -6.07 20.35 3.85
N GLU A 414 -4.94 20.56 3.16
CA GLU A 414 -3.56 20.31 3.63
C GLU A 414 -3.28 18.88 4.12
N GLY A 415 -4.27 17.98 4.08
CA GLY A 415 -4.17 16.58 4.45
C GLY A 415 -5.43 15.79 4.09
N CYS A 416 -5.33 14.47 4.22
CA CYS A 416 -6.36 13.52 3.81
C CYS A 416 -7.52 13.31 4.78
N GLY A 417 -7.44 13.91 5.95
CA GLY A 417 -8.52 13.85 6.92
C GLY A 417 -8.23 14.69 8.14
N THR A 418 -9.17 14.63 9.08
CA THR A 418 -8.94 15.00 10.47
C THR A 418 -9.97 14.34 11.35
N ALA A 419 -9.58 13.98 12.56
CA ALA A 419 -10.43 13.34 13.56
C ALA A 419 -10.05 13.84 14.95
N TRP A 420 -10.94 13.67 15.92
CA TRP A 420 -10.56 13.82 17.32
C TRP A 420 -9.70 12.64 17.75
N LEU A 421 -8.57 12.92 18.40
CA LEU A 421 -7.84 11.90 19.15
C LEU A 421 -8.59 11.61 20.45
N ASN A 422 -9.41 10.57 20.44
CA ASN A 422 -10.24 10.22 21.59
C ASN A 422 -9.39 9.58 22.69
N GLY A 423 -9.68 9.89 23.94
CA GLY A 423 -8.90 9.39 25.07
C GLY A 423 -7.43 9.82 25.07
N ALA A 424 -7.08 10.92 24.41
CA ALA A 424 -5.71 11.45 24.38
C ALA A 424 -5.07 11.49 25.78
N ASP A 425 -3.79 11.12 25.86
CA ASP A 425 -2.99 11.04 27.09
C ASP A 425 -3.62 10.15 28.18
N GLY A 426 -4.34 9.10 27.78
CA GLY A 426 -5.03 8.18 28.70
C GLY A 426 -6.32 8.76 29.30
N SER A 427 -6.85 9.85 28.76
CA SER A 427 -8.16 10.36 29.18
C SER A 427 -9.29 9.38 28.83
N PRO A 428 -10.45 9.47 29.50
CA PRO A 428 -11.59 8.64 29.13
C PRO A 428 -12.05 8.83 27.68
N LEU A 429 -12.49 7.75 27.06
CA LEU A 429 -13.12 7.78 25.75
C LEU A 429 -14.51 8.43 25.86
N SER A 430 -14.88 9.26 24.90
CA SER A 430 -16.19 9.91 24.86
C SER A 430 -16.85 9.77 23.49
N SER A 431 -18.15 9.49 23.48
CA SER A 431 -18.94 9.48 22.24
C SER A 431 -19.06 10.87 21.60
N SER A 432 -18.85 11.98 22.33
CA SER A 432 -18.74 13.34 21.77
C SER A 432 -17.55 13.52 20.84
N ARG A 433 -16.53 12.66 20.93
CA ARG A 433 -15.29 12.71 20.14
C ARG A 433 -15.23 11.64 19.05
N ALA A 434 -16.34 10.97 18.77
CA ALA A 434 -16.44 9.88 17.79
C ALA A 434 -16.73 10.38 16.36
N PHE A 435 -16.06 11.45 15.94
CA PHE A 435 -16.29 12.13 14.66
C PHE A 435 -15.00 12.28 13.87
N SER A 436 -15.08 12.09 12.55
CA SER A 436 -13.98 12.26 11.62
C SER A 436 -14.41 12.89 10.29
N VAL A 437 -13.43 13.47 9.58
CA VAL A 437 -13.55 13.94 8.21
C VAL A 437 -12.49 13.22 7.38
N VAL A 438 -12.89 12.69 6.23
CA VAL A 438 -12.01 12.01 5.27
C VAL A 438 -12.13 12.68 3.92
N ASN A 439 -11.00 12.95 3.30
CA ASN A 439 -10.91 13.49 1.96
C ASN A 439 -10.55 12.36 0.98
N ASP A 440 -11.35 12.21 -0.07
CA ASP A 440 -11.28 11.09 -1.01
C ASP A 440 -10.80 11.54 -2.39
N GLY A 441 -9.91 10.75 -3.00
CA GLY A 441 -9.43 10.99 -4.35
C GLY A 441 -8.17 11.85 -4.42
N ARG A 442 -8.09 12.69 -5.45
CA ARG A 442 -6.84 13.31 -5.95
C ARG A 442 -7.04 14.80 -6.18
N SER A 443 -5.95 15.55 -6.03
CA SER A 443 -5.93 16.99 -6.27
C SER A 443 -4.54 17.43 -6.67
N GLY A 444 -4.37 17.87 -7.91
CA GLY A 444 -3.05 18.21 -8.46
C GLY A 444 -2.13 17.00 -8.46
N SER A 445 -0.89 17.16 -7.99
CA SER A 445 0.10 16.09 -7.89
C SER A 445 -0.06 15.22 -6.63
N TYR A 446 -1.17 15.36 -5.89
CA TYR A 446 -1.39 14.67 -4.63
C TYR A 446 -2.63 13.76 -4.66
N TYR A 447 -2.60 12.71 -3.84
CA TYR A 447 -3.75 11.85 -3.59
C TYR A 447 -3.87 11.46 -2.13
N CYS A 448 -5.09 11.08 -1.75
CA CYS A 448 -5.36 10.47 -0.46
C CYS A 448 -5.41 8.96 -0.58
N SER A 449 -4.67 8.30 0.31
CA SER A 449 -4.68 6.84 0.42
C SER A 449 -6.08 6.37 0.82
N ASP A 450 -6.53 5.25 0.24
CA ASP A 450 -7.80 4.62 0.61
C ASP A 450 -7.85 4.18 2.08
N TYR A 451 -6.69 4.08 2.75
CA TYR A 451 -6.60 3.84 4.20
C TYR A 451 -6.87 5.08 5.06
N ALA A 452 -7.17 6.25 4.48
CA ALA A 452 -7.50 7.47 5.23
C ALA A 452 -8.69 7.23 6.18
N LEU A 453 -9.74 6.53 5.73
CA LEU A 453 -10.87 6.18 6.61
C LEU A 453 -10.42 5.36 7.82
N ALA A 454 -9.60 4.33 7.60
CA ALA A 454 -9.10 3.49 8.69
C ALA A 454 -8.23 4.29 9.67
N HIS A 455 -7.42 5.22 9.16
CA HIS A 455 -6.59 6.12 9.96
C HIS A 455 -7.43 7.04 10.85
N GLU A 456 -8.41 7.73 10.28
CA GLU A 456 -9.23 8.68 11.03
C GLU A 456 -10.15 8.00 12.06
N LEU A 457 -10.70 6.83 11.73
CA LEU A 457 -11.47 6.05 12.70
C LEU A 457 -10.59 5.53 13.85
N ALA A 458 -9.32 5.21 13.58
CA ALA A 458 -8.39 4.80 14.63
C ALA A 458 -8.06 5.94 15.61
N HIS A 459 -8.01 7.20 15.17
CA HIS A 459 -7.96 8.37 16.09
C HIS A 459 -9.20 8.45 16.97
N ASN A 460 -10.40 8.24 16.41
CA ASN A 460 -11.64 8.22 17.19
C ASN A 460 -11.69 7.06 18.21
N MET A 461 -10.88 6.02 18.00
CA MET A 461 -10.67 4.89 18.91
C MET A 461 -9.39 5.03 19.76
N GLY A 462 -8.74 6.19 19.73
CA GLY A 462 -7.62 6.55 20.62
C GLY A 462 -6.23 6.07 20.21
N SER A 463 -6.05 5.71 18.94
CA SER A 463 -4.71 5.50 18.36
C SER A 463 -4.10 6.84 17.97
N ALA A 464 -2.95 7.18 18.54
CA ALA A 464 -2.13 8.29 18.08
C ALA A 464 -1.30 7.89 16.85
N HIS A 465 -0.64 8.88 16.25
CA HIS A 465 0.37 8.63 15.21
C HIS A 465 1.55 7.81 15.73
N ASP A 466 2.53 7.47 14.89
CA ASP A 466 3.79 6.96 15.42
C ASP A 466 4.46 7.99 16.35
N ARG A 467 5.25 7.52 17.32
CA ARG A 467 5.79 8.35 18.41
C ARG A 467 6.53 9.60 17.93
N SER A 468 7.20 9.53 16.78
CA SER A 468 7.96 10.66 16.25
C SER A 468 7.09 11.78 15.67
N ASN A 469 5.81 11.48 15.39
CA ASN A 469 4.85 12.39 14.78
C ASN A 469 3.61 12.63 15.68
N ALA A 470 3.55 12.00 16.85
CA ALA A 470 2.43 12.15 17.78
C ALA A 470 2.51 13.48 18.55
N GLY A 471 1.51 14.34 18.38
CA GLY A 471 1.37 15.58 19.16
C GLY A 471 0.87 15.38 20.60
N ALA A 472 0.21 14.25 20.86
CA ALA A 472 -0.26 13.80 22.17
C ALA A 472 -0.19 12.26 22.23
N GLY A 473 -0.20 11.70 23.44
CA GLY A 473 -0.30 10.26 23.62
C GLY A 473 -1.66 9.72 23.24
N GLY A 474 -1.71 8.46 22.82
CA GLY A 474 -2.98 7.77 22.61
C GLY A 474 -3.66 7.38 23.92
N VAL A 475 -4.74 6.61 23.80
CA VAL A 475 -5.56 6.16 24.95
C VAL A 475 -4.83 5.20 25.89
N LEU A 476 -3.85 4.46 25.38
CA LEU A 476 -2.97 3.59 26.16
C LEU A 476 -1.50 3.89 25.82
N PRO A 477 -0.54 3.55 26.70
CA PRO A 477 0.88 3.84 26.49
C PRO A 477 1.49 3.25 25.21
N TYR A 478 0.83 2.28 24.57
CA TYR A 478 1.24 1.59 23.34
C TYR A 478 0.37 1.92 22.12
N SER A 479 -0.60 2.84 22.23
CA SER A 479 -1.54 3.22 21.16
C SER A 479 -0.91 4.06 20.04
N TYR A 480 0.20 3.61 19.46
CA TYR A 480 0.97 4.34 18.46
C TYR A 480 1.13 3.54 17.17
N GLY A 481 1.17 4.27 16.05
CA GLY A 481 1.66 3.73 14.79
C GLY A 481 3.12 3.29 14.88
N TYR A 482 3.52 2.45 13.94
CA TYR A 482 4.89 1.98 13.78
C TYR A 482 5.35 2.04 12.32
N GLY A 483 6.63 2.25 12.10
CA GLY A 483 7.22 2.24 10.78
C GLY A 483 8.75 2.24 10.85
N THR A 484 9.35 1.70 9.81
CA THR A 484 10.79 1.78 9.58
C THR A 484 11.02 2.61 8.31
N PRO A 485 11.63 3.81 8.41
CA PRO A 485 11.86 4.69 7.26
C PRO A 485 12.47 3.97 6.06
N GLY A 486 11.91 4.22 4.87
CA GLY A 486 12.33 3.58 3.62
C GLY A 486 11.94 2.10 3.49
N SER A 487 11.38 1.49 4.54
CA SER A 487 10.98 0.08 4.55
C SER A 487 9.46 -0.08 4.55
N PHE A 488 8.78 0.36 5.60
CA PHE A 488 7.32 0.28 5.71
C PHE A 488 6.78 1.25 6.77
N GLY A 489 5.51 1.64 6.64
CA GLY A 489 4.73 2.27 7.69
C GLY A 489 3.39 1.58 7.86
N THR A 490 2.95 1.43 9.10
CA THR A 490 1.58 1.05 9.45
C THR A 490 0.62 2.22 9.22
N ILE A 491 -0.69 1.97 9.26
CA ILE A 491 -1.74 2.95 8.95
C ILE A 491 -1.60 4.25 9.76
N MET A 492 -1.24 4.13 11.04
CA MET A 492 -1.06 5.28 11.95
C MET A 492 0.31 5.94 11.85
N SER A 493 1.23 5.45 11.01
CA SER A 493 2.55 6.05 10.83
C SER A 493 2.61 7.02 9.64
N TYR A 494 3.45 8.04 9.76
CA TYR A 494 3.86 8.93 8.68
C TYR A 494 4.95 8.30 7.80
N THR A 495 5.39 7.08 8.12
CA THR A 495 6.41 6.36 7.36
C THR A 495 5.84 5.78 6.07
N HIS A 496 6.66 5.77 5.03
CA HIS A 496 6.33 5.22 3.71
C HIS A 496 7.37 4.17 3.25
N PRO A 497 6.99 3.21 2.39
CA PRO A 497 5.65 2.97 1.85
C PRO A 497 4.67 2.45 2.92
N ARG A 498 3.39 2.76 2.78
CA ARG A 498 2.36 2.36 3.75
C ARG A 498 1.82 0.96 3.43
N LEU A 499 1.66 0.16 4.47
CA LEU A 499 0.97 -1.12 4.44
C LEU A 499 -0.43 -0.98 5.04
N GLY A 500 -1.35 -1.83 4.59
CA GLY A 500 -2.71 -1.95 5.13
C GLY A 500 -2.77 -2.63 6.50
N LEU A 501 -1.91 -2.21 7.43
CA LEU A 501 -1.71 -2.85 8.72
C LEU A 501 -1.70 -1.78 9.82
N PHE A 502 -2.40 -2.03 10.92
CA PHE A 502 -2.14 -1.42 12.22
C PHE A 502 -0.94 -2.07 12.91
N SER A 503 -0.26 -1.33 13.79
CA SER A 503 0.92 -1.84 14.47
C SER A 503 0.59 -3.02 15.39
N ASN A 504 1.37 -4.09 15.28
CA ASN A 504 1.22 -5.32 16.05
C ASN A 504 2.56 -6.10 16.08
N PRO A 505 3.24 -6.24 17.23
CA PRO A 505 4.52 -6.95 17.34
C PRO A 505 4.38 -8.47 17.11
N LYS A 506 3.16 -9.03 17.12
CA LYS A 506 2.88 -10.46 16.88
C LYS A 506 2.56 -10.79 15.41
N VAL A 507 2.63 -9.80 14.52
CA VAL A 507 2.41 -9.95 13.07
C VAL A 507 3.71 -9.61 12.34
N SER A 508 4.18 -10.50 11.46
CA SER A 508 5.45 -10.37 10.73
C SER A 508 5.29 -10.04 9.24
N LEU A 509 4.15 -9.43 8.87
CA LEU A 509 3.85 -9.03 7.49
C LEU A 509 4.63 -7.77 7.05
N CYS A 510 5.40 -7.15 7.93
CA CYS A 510 6.15 -5.93 7.64
C CYS A 510 7.53 -6.25 7.09
N LYS A 511 7.56 -6.83 5.87
CA LYS A 511 8.78 -7.30 5.19
C LYS A 511 9.56 -8.34 6.00
N GLY A 512 8.84 -9.26 6.65
CA GLY A 512 9.40 -10.29 7.52
C GLY A 512 9.75 -9.80 8.94
N ALA A 513 9.75 -8.48 9.19
CA ALA A 513 9.90 -7.92 10.53
C ALA A 513 8.55 -7.82 11.26
N PRO A 514 8.56 -7.78 12.60
CA PRO A 514 7.38 -7.43 13.39
C PRO A 514 6.78 -6.08 12.95
N CYS A 515 5.45 -6.02 12.89
CA CYS A 515 4.71 -4.81 12.53
C CYS A 515 4.50 -3.84 13.70
N GLY A 516 5.24 -3.97 14.79
CA GLY A 516 5.10 -3.14 15.98
C GLY A 516 6.20 -3.40 16.98
N LEU A 517 6.13 -2.69 18.10
CA LEU A 517 7.02 -2.86 19.24
C LEU A 517 6.19 -3.29 20.45
N ASP A 518 6.77 -4.20 21.24
CA ASP A 518 6.11 -4.80 22.42
C ASP A 518 5.54 -3.73 23.36
N ALA A 519 4.38 -4.01 23.95
CA ALA A 519 3.65 -3.09 24.82
C ALA A 519 4.44 -2.67 26.08
N GLU A 520 5.37 -3.52 26.55
CA GLU A 520 6.23 -3.24 27.70
C GLU A 520 7.47 -2.40 27.32
N SER A 521 7.71 -2.18 26.03
CA SER A 521 8.81 -1.34 25.56
C SER A 521 8.55 0.14 25.87
N PRO A 522 9.54 0.93 26.30
CA PRO A 522 9.42 2.39 26.36
C PRO A 522 9.07 3.02 25.00
N ALA A 523 9.40 2.33 23.91
CA ALA A 523 9.06 2.71 22.54
C ALA A 523 7.83 1.96 22.00
N ALA A 524 6.99 1.38 22.86
CA ALA A 524 5.87 0.53 22.48
C ALA A 524 5.00 1.13 21.35
N ALA A 525 4.59 0.27 20.43
CA ALA A 525 3.72 0.59 19.30
C ALA A 525 2.91 -0.67 18.94
N ASP A 526 1.72 -0.78 19.53
CA ASP A 526 0.79 -1.91 19.39
C ASP A 526 -0.66 -1.37 19.33
N ASN A 527 -1.01 -0.76 18.19
CA ASN A 527 -2.38 -0.34 17.91
C ASN A 527 -3.33 -1.52 17.98
N ALA A 528 -2.91 -2.74 17.61
CA ALA A 528 -3.79 -3.89 17.63
C ALA A 528 -4.25 -4.25 19.06
N LEU A 529 -3.32 -4.27 20.02
CA LEU A 529 -3.66 -4.43 21.43
C LEU A 529 -4.56 -3.29 21.92
N SER A 530 -4.26 -2.04 21.55
CA SER A 530 -5.05 -0.87 21.94
C SER A 530 -6.47 -0.90 21.38
N LEU A 531 -6.64 -1.19 20.09
CA LEU A 531 -7.93 -1.24 19.43
C LEU A 531 -8.78 -2.39 20.00
N ASN A 532 -8.15 -3.53 20.28
CA ASN A 532 -8.81 -4.63 20.98
C ASN A 532 -9.24 -4.23 22.41
N ALA A 533 -8.49 -3.37 23.10
CA ALA A 533 -8.84 -2.90 24.44
C ALA A 533 -10.11 -2.05 24.48
N VAL A 534 -10.27 -1.20 23.48
CA VAL A 534 -11.33 -0.18 23.48
C VAL A 534 -12.57 -0.61 22.71
N ARG A 535 -12.50 -1.68 21.90
CA ARG A 535 -13.55 -2.02 20.93
C ARG A 535 -14.96 -2.11 21.53
N SER A 536 -15.10 -2.72 22.71
CA SER A 536 -16.42 -2.85 23.36
C SER A 536 -16.92 -1.51 23.91
N ILE A 537 -16.03 -0.66 24.40
CA ILE A 537 -16.38 0.70 24.85
C ILE A 537 -16.89 1.53 23.67
N VAL A 538 -16.18 1.46 22.54
CA VAL A 538 -16.54 2.21 21.33
C VAL A 538 -17.86 1.70 20.75
N ALA A 539 -18.06 0.38 20.68
CA ALA A 539 -19.31 -0.24 20.23
C ALA A 539 -20.50 0.01 21.17
N ASP A 540 -20.22 0.53 22.37
CA ASP A 540 -21.23 0.96 23.33
C ASP A 540 -21.42 2.49 23.30
N PHE A 541 -20.88 3.23 22.33
CA PHE A 541 -21.15 4.68 22.24
C PHE A 541 -22.61 4.99 21.93
N ARG A 542 -23.31 4.12 21.20
CA ARG A 542 -24.76 4.19 21.03
C ARG A 542 -25.40 2.83 21.30
N GLN A 543 -26.69 2.82 21.60
CA GLN A 543 -27.42 1.54 21.60
C GLN A 543 -27.53 1.07 20.15
N ALA A 544 -27.11 -0.18 19.91
CA ALA A 544 -27.28 -0.82 18.61
C ALA A 544 -28.77 -0.87 18.24
N VAL A 545 -29.11 -0.29 17.09
CA VAL A 545 -30.43 -0.43 16.47
C VAL A 545 -30.37 -1.69 15.61
N ARG A 546 -30.94 -2.78 16.12
CA ARG A 546 -30.88 -4.11 15.50
C ARG A 546 -32.04 -4.37 14.55
#